data_AF-A0A7G3G4Q6-F1
#
_entry.id   AF-A0A7G3G4Q6-F1
#
_cell.length_a   1.000
_cell.length_b   1.000
_cell.length_c   1.000
_cell.angle_alpha   90.00
_cell.angle_beta   90.00
_cell.angle_gamma   90.00
#
_symmetry.space_group_name_H-M   'P 1'
#
loop_
_entity.id
_entity.type
_entity.pdbx_description
1 polymer ?
#
loop_
_entity_poly.entity_id
_entity_poly.type
_entity_poly.pdbx_seq_one_letter_code
_entity_poly.pdbx_strand_id
1 'polypeptide(L)'
;MHSSRAAAVLIPLVLHPAGVSVLFTERAAHLSTHAGQVSFPGGAFEKQDIDLVATALRETQEETGIPIERVEVVASLAEYFTISRYRVTPVVGLLQPGFEMAPDPREVAAVFELPLEVLLDVRRYERRMVERNGQRGFTHFLEHDGRVVWGQRRAC
;
A
#
# COMPACT_ATOMS: atom_id res chain seq x y z
N MET A 1 28.65 -1.39 -2.72
CA MET A 1 27.31 -1.89 -2.36
C MET A 1 26.35 -0.71 -2.40
N HIS A 2 25.43 -0.66 -3.35
CA HIS A 2 24.44 0.43 -3.40
C HIS A 2 23.39 0.15 -2.31
N SER A 3 23.40 0.95 -1.24
CA SER A 3 22.48 0.79 -0.11
C SER A 3 21.04 0.98 -0.59
N SER A 4 20.20 -0.06 -0.47
CA SER A 4 18.77 0.06 -0.72
C SER A 4 18.13 0.86 0.40
N ARG A 5 17.29 1.84 0.06
CA ARG A 5 16.62 2.68 1.05
C ARG A 5 15.56 1.84 1.75
N ALA A 6 15.57 1.82 3.08
CA ALA A 6 14.58 1.11 3.87
C ALA A 6 13.23 1.85 3.77
N ALA A 7 12.15 1.07 3.68
CA ALA A 7 10.79 1.56 3.63
C ALA A 7 9.85 0.57 4.33
N ALA A 8 8.69 1.04 4.74
CA ALA A 8 7.67 0.19 5.32
C ALA A 8 6.29 0.59 4.82
N VAL A 9 5.40 -0.40 4.70
CA VAL A 9 4.00 -0.21 4.32
C VAL A 9 3.10 -0.91 5.32
N LEU A 10 1.95 -0.32 5.61
CA LEU A 10 0.91 -0.95 6.40
C LEU A 10 -0.02 -1.73 5.46
N ILE A 11 -0.36 -2.97 5.83
CA ILE A 11 -1.46 -3.75 5.27
C ILE A 11 -2.62 -3.65 6.29
N PRO A 12 -3.46 -2.62 6.19
CA PRO A 12 -4.56 -2.39 7.13
C PRO A 12 -5.74 -3.30 6.81
N LEU A 13 -6.08 -4.19 7.73
CA LEU A 13 -7.29 -5.01 7.70
C LEU A 13 -8.39 -4.34 8.52
N VAL A 14 -9.48 -3.93 7.88
CA VAL A 14 -10.63 -3.32 8.57
C VAL A 14 -11.67 -4.40 8.87
N LEU A 15 -12.00 -4.55 10.14
CA LEU A 15 -12.85 -5.62 10.66
C LEU A 15 -14.32 -5.18 10.69
N HIS A 16 -14.98 -5.11 9.52
CA HIS A 16 -16.40 -4.79 9.45
C HIS A 16 -17.28 -5.98 9.90
N PRO A 17 -18.50 -5.72 10.41
CA PRO A 17 -19.44 -6.79 10.75
C PRO A 17 -19.79 -7.72 9.57
N ALA A 18 -19.75 -7.19 8.34
CA ALA A 18 -20.07 -7.94 7.11
C ALA A 18 -18.88 -8.72 6.54
N GLY A 19 -17.66 -8.52 7.05
CA GLY A 19 -16.44 -9.15 6.53
C GLY A 19 -15.21 -8.27 6.69
N VAL A 20 -14.05 -8.80 6.33
CA VAL A 20 -12.78 -8.07 6.37
C VAL A 20 -12.55 -7.36 5.04
N SER A 21 -12.16 -6.10 5.10
CA SER A 21 -11.67 -5.34 3.95
C SER A 21 -10.23 -4.92 4.17
N VAL A 22 -9.59 -4.47 3.09
CA VAL A 22 -8.21 -3.96 3.11
C VAL A 22 -8.21 -2.54 2.58
N LEU A 23 -7.61 -1.63 3.33
CA LEU A 23 -7.53 -0.22 2.96
C LEU A 23 -6.32 0.07 2.07
N PHE A 24 -6.55 0.91 1.07
CA PHE A 24 -5.56 1.36 0.08
C PHE A 24 -5.59 2.87 -0.08
N THR A 25 -4.48 3.42 -0.56
CA THR A 25 -4.35 4.79 -1.03
C THR A 25 -4.21 4.81 -2.55
N GLU A 26 -4.79 5.82 -3.19
CA GLU A 26 -4.60 6.15 -4.60
C GLU A 26 -3.84 7.46 -4.70
N ARG A 27 -2.66 7.44 -5.33
CA ARG A 27 -1.82 8.63 -5.46
C ARG A 27 -2.43 9.62 -6.45
N ALA A 28 -2.31 10.91 -6.14
CA ALA A 28 -2.87 11.96 -6.99
C ALA A 28 -2.28 11.94 -8.42
N ALA A 29 -3.15 12.10 -9.41
CA ALA A 29 -2.79 11.95 -10.83
C ALA A 29 -1.79 13.00 -11.36
N HIS A 30 -1.63 14.11 -10.65
CA HIS A 30 -0.75 15.21 -11.03
C HIS A 30 0.71 15.02 -10.56
N LEU A 31 1.00 13.96 -9.80
CA LEU A 31 2.34 13.67 -9.31
C LEU A 31 3.25 13.16 -10.43
N SER A 32 4.48 13.67 -10.48
CA SER A 32 5.47 13.34 -11.52
C SER A 32 5.90 11.88 -11.53
N THR A 33 5.68 11.16 -10.42
CA THR A 33 6.02 9.74 -10.26
C THR A 33 4.82 9.01 -9.65
N HIS A 34 4.49 7.84 -10.21
CA HIS A 34 3.44 6.94 -9.69
C HIS A 34 2.02 7.54 -9.64
N ALA A 35 1.71 8.50 -10.51
CA ALA A 35 0.36 9.08 -10.67
C ALA A 35 -0.72 7.99 -10.84
N GLY A 36 -1.81 8.09 -10.08
CA GLY A 36 -2.95 7.16 -10.13
C GLY A 36 -2.63 5.75 -9.64
N GLN A 37 -1.46 5.51 -9.05
CA GLN A 37 -1.11 4.20 -8.54
C GLN A 37 -1.85 3.92 -7.23
N VAL A 38 -2.52 2.78 -7.18
CA VAL A 38 -3.02 2.19 -5.94
C VAL A 38 -1.87 1.52 -5.19
N SER A 39 -1.76 1.80 -3.90
CA SER A 39 -0.78 1.20 -2.99
C SER A 39 -1.34 1.02 -1.59
N PHE A 40 -0.64 0.23 -0.80
CA PHE A 40 -0.75 0.31 0.65
C PHE A 40 -0.17 1.64 1.14
N PRO A 41 -0.72 2.22 2.22
CA PRO A 41 -0.13 3.40 2.83
C PRO A 41 1.26 3.06 3.39
N GLY A 42 2.21 3.98 3.23
CA GLY A 42 3.58 3.75 3.65
C GLY A 42 4.61 4.51 2.85
N GLY A 43 5.85 4.48 3.34
CA GLY A 43 6.91 5.29 2.79
C GLY A 43 8.28 4.93 3.31
N ALA A 44 9.20 5.87 3.18
CA ALA A 44 10.61 5.65 3.49
C ALA A 44 10.89 5.77 4.99
N PHE A 45 11.82 4.95 5.48
CA PHE A 45 12.33 5.11 6.84
C PHE A 45 13.03 6.46 7.00
N GLU A 46 12.68 7.20 8.05
CA GLU A 46 13.27 8.49 8.40
C GLU A 46 14.09 8.41 9.70
N LYS A 47 14.95 9.41 9.93
CA LYS A 47 15.87 9.39 11.08
C LYS A 47 15.16 9.42 12.43
N GLN A 48 13.94 9.98 12.47
CA GLN A 48 13.12 10.03 13.67
C GLN A 48 12.32 8.74 13.91
N ASP A 49 12.25 7.84 12.93
CA ASP A 49 11.53 6.57 13.10
C ASP A 49 12.36 5.64 14.01
N ILE A 50 11.73 5.09 15.04
CA ILE A 50 12.39 4.16 15.97
C ILE A 50 12.61 2.78 15.34
N ASP A 51 11.70 2.36 14.46
CA ASP A 51 11.77 1.13 13.68
C ASP A 51 10.86 1.22 12.43
N LEU A 52 10.82 0.14 11.64
CA LEU A 52 10.01 0.08 10.41
C LEU A 52 8.50 -0.02 10.70
N VAL A 53 8.10 -0.45 11.89
CA VAL A 53 6.69 -0.44 12.29
C VAL A 53 6.25 1.01 12.52
N ALA A 54 7.05 1.81 13.22
CA ALA A 54 6.82 3.23 13.40
C ALA A 54 6.78 3.98 12.07
N THR A 55 7.66 3.64 11.11
CA THR A 55 7.58 4.19 9.74
C THR A 55 6.22 3.91 9.10
N ALA A 56 5.76 2.66 9.09
CA ALA A 56 4.48 2.30 8.48
C ALA A 56 3.29 3.03 9.14
N LEU A 57 3.30 3.17 10.46
CA LEU A 57 2.26 3.86 11.22
C LEU A 57 2.26 5.37 10.95
N ARG A 58 3.43 6.02 11.00
CA ARG A 58 3.58 7.45 10.71
C ARG A 58 3.07 7.79 9.31
N GLU A 59 3.57 7.08 8.30
CA GLU A 59 3.18 7.29 6.90
C GLU A 59 1.68 7.03 6.69
N THR A 60 1.12 6.02 7.35
CA THR A 60 -0.34 5.79 7.31
C THR A 60 -1.11 6.97 7.87
N GLN A 61 -0.68 7.52 9.00
CA GLN A 61 -1.32 8.69 9.58
C GLN A 61 -1.21 9.92 8.67
N GLU A 62 -0.03 10.16 8.09
CA GLU A 62 0.21 11.28 7.16
C GLU A 62 -0.64 11.16 5.89
N GLU A 63 -0.71 9.98 5.27
CA GLU A 63 -1.41 9.78 3.99
C GLU A 63 -2.94 9.67 4.14
N THR A 64 -3.43 9.12 5.26
CA THR A 64 -4.87 8.79 5.42
C THR A 64 -5.58 9.58 6.51
N GLY A 65 -4.83 10.20 7.43
CA GLY A 65 -5.35 10.83 8.63
C GLY A 65 -5.75 9.85 9.75
N ILE A 66 -5.61 8.54 9.56
CA ILE A 66 -5.98 7.54 10.57
C ILE A 66 -5.02 7.63 11.76
N PRO A 67 -5.51 7.85 13.00
CA PRO A 67 -4.66 7.90 14.18
C PRO A 67 -3.96 6.56 14.43
N ILE A 68 -2.66 6.61 14.75
CA ILE A 68 -1.84 5.40 14.95
C ILE A 68 -2.38 4.52 16.08
N GLU A 69 -3.05 5.10 17.08
CA GLU A 69 -3.62 4.39 18.23
C GLU A 69 -4.82 3.52 17.85
N ARG A 70 -5.39 3.72 16.65
CA ARG A 70 -6.47 2.88 16.12
C ARG A 70 -5.94 1.59 15.49
N VAL A 71 -4.64 1.52 15.17
CA VAL A 71 -4.01 0.39 14.49
C VAL A 71 -3.44 -0.58 15.51
N GLU A 72 -3.99 -1.79 15.56
CA GLU A 72 -3.40 -2.91 16.30
C GLU A 72 -2.42 -3.65 15.39
N VAL A 73 -1.11 -3.49 15.61
CA VAL A 73 -0.09 -4.20 14.82
C VAL A 73 -0.02 -5.66 15.24
N VAL A 74 -0.18 -6.58 14.29
CA VAL A 74 -0.21 -8.03 14.57
C VAL A 74 0.99 -8.79 14.01
N ALA A 75 1.64 -8.29 12.95
CA ALA A 75 2.80 -8.94 12.36
C ALA A 75 3.64 -7.99 11.50
N SER A 76 4.94 -8.28 11.40
CA SER A 76 5.82 -7.77 10.35
C SER A 76 6.22 -8.94 9.44
N LEU A 77 6.02 -8.78 8.13
CA LEU A 77 6.30 -9.81 7.14
C LEU A 77 7.72 -9.68 6.58
N ALA A 78 8.17 -10.72 5.86
CA ALA A 78 9.48 -10.71 5.23
C ALA A 78 9.63 -9.55 4.24
N GLU A 79 10.78 -8.87 4.31
CA GLU A 79 11.12 -7.76 3.42
C GLU A 79 11.15 -8.22 1.95
N TYR A 80 10.81 -7.31 1.03
CA TYR A 80 11.03 -7.53 -0.40
C TYR A 80 11.67 -6.32 -1.07
N PHE A 81 12.37 -6.59 -2.17
CA PHE A 81 13.07 -5.56 -2.94
C PHE A 81 12.24 -5.09 -4.14
N THR A 82 12.09 -3.79 -4.25
CA THR A 82 11.42 -3.16 -5.39
C THR A 82 12.43 -2.83 -6.50
N ILE A 83 11.95 -2.71 -7.73
CA ILE A 83 12.76 -2.25 -8.87
C ILE A 83 13.28 -0.81 -8.65
N SER A 84 12.60 -0.02 -7.83
CA SER A 84 13.02 1.32 -7.40
C SER A 84 14.08 1.32 -6.28
N ARG A 85 14.69 0.17 -5.97
CA ARG A 85 15.77 0.00 -4.97
C ARG A 85 15.34 0.25 -3.52
N TYR A 86 14.06 0.07 -3.20
CA TYR A 86 13.61 0.04 -1.81
C TYR A 86 13.65 -1.39 -1.25
N ARG A 87 13.99 -1.48 0.04
CA ARG A 87 13.77 -2.68 0.85
C ARG A 87 12.53 -2.43 1.70
N VAL A 88 11.41 -2.99 1.28
CA VAL A 88 10.09 -2.71 1.85
C VAL A 88 9.73 -3.77 2.88
N THR A 89 9.40 -3.34 4.09
CA THR A 89 8.83 -4.18 5.16
C THR A 89 7.32 -4.03 5.20
N PRO A 90 6.54 -5.09 4.90
CA PRO A 90 5.10 -5.06 5.10
C PRO A 90 4.76 -5.29 6.56
N VAL A 91 3.92 -4.43 7.13
CA VAL A 91 3.42 -4.51 8.50
C VAL A 91 1.92 -4.76 8.43
N VAL A 92 1.40 -5.79 9.09
CA VAL A 92 -0.03 -6.08 9.13
C VAL A 92 -0.64 -5.43 10.37
N GLY A 93 -1.69 -4.64 10.17
CA GLY A 93 -2.42 -3.98 11.26
C GLY A 93 -3.92 -4.21 11.15
N LEU A 94 -4.60 -4.29 12.29
CA LEU A 94 -6.05 -4.39 12.39
C LEU A 94 -6.64 -3.01 12.72
N LEU A 95 -7.77 -2.70 12.10
CA LEU A 95 -8.55 -1.50 12.32
C LEU A 95 -10.00 -1.87 12.63
N GLN A 96 -10.57 -1.20 13.63
CA GLN A 96 -12.03 -1.17 13.81
C GLN A 96 -12.63 -0.08 12.92
N PRO A 97 -13.80 -0.31 12.28
CA PRO A 97 -14.43 0.69 11.42
C PRO A 97 -14.86 1.94 12.20
N GLY A 98 -15.29 2.98 11.47
CA GLY A 98 -15.77 4.24 12.07
C GLY A 98 -14.64 5.20 12.45
N PHE A 99 -13.56 5.23 11.67
CA PHE A 99 -12.55 6.28 11.73
C PHE A 99 -12.89 7.36 10.70
N GLU A 100 -12.57 8.60 11.03
CA GLU A 100 -12.56 9.68 10.05
C GLU A 100 -11.24 9.63 9.29
N MET A 101 -11.30 9.80 7.96
CA MET A 101 -10.14 9.88 7.10
C MET A 101 -9.97 11.33 6.66
N ALA A 102 -8.73 11.80 6.68
CA ALA A 102 -8.37 13.15 6.27
C ALA A 102 -7.10 13.12 5.39
N PRO A 103 -7.17 12.49 4.20
CA PRO A 103 -6.02 12.41 3.31
C PRO A 103 -5.62 13.80 2.80
N ASP A 104 -4.32 14.04 2.63
CA ASP A 104 -3.85 15.24 1.94
C ASP A 104 -4.12 15.11 0.43
N PRO A 105 -5.02 15.93 -0.15
CA PRO A 105 -5.39 15.82 -1.56
C PRO A 105 -4.24 16.14 -2.53
N ARG A 106 -3.14 16.74 -2.04
CA ARG A 106 -1.93 16.97 -2.82
C ARG A 106 -1.20 15.66 -3.12
N GLU A 107 -1.30 14.67 -2.23
CA GLU A 107 -0.57 13.42 -2.33
C GLU A 107 -1.47 12.22 -2.61
N VAL A 108 -2.66 12.21 -2.01
CA VAL A 108 -3.62 11.10 -2.06
C VAL A 108 -4.94 11.58 -2.66
N ALA A 109 -5.27 11.08 -3.86
CA ALA A 109 -6.55 11.36 -4.52
C ALA A 109 -7.72 10.64 -3.85
N ALA A 110 -7.49 9.43 -3.33
CA ALA A 110 -8.52 8.65 -2.68
C ALA A 110 -7.93 7.70 -1.63
N VAL A 111 -8.71 7.48 -0.56
CA VAL A 111 -8.53 6.36 0.37
C VAL A 111 -9.77 5.49 0.23
N PHE A 112 -9.59 4.20 0.03
CA PHE A 112 -10.70 3.28 -0.22
C PHE A 112 -10.39 1.89 0.29
N GLU A 113 -11.42 1.07 0.43
CA GLU A 113 -11.31 -0.30 0.90
C GLU A 113 -11.74 -1.28 -0.19
N LEU A 114 -11.12 -2.46 -0.21
CA LEU A 114 -11.57 -3.60 -1.02
C LEU A 114 -11.85 -4.80 -0.11
N PRO A 115 -12.91 -5.58 -0.35
CA PRO A 115 -13.15 -6.80 0.41
C PRO A 115 -11.96 -7.76 0.28
N LEU A 116 -11.51 -8.33 1.41
CA LEU A 116 -10.38 -9.26 1.44
C LEU A 116 -10.65 -10.48 0.55
N GLU A 117 -11.90 -10.96 0.52
CA GLU A 117 -12.32 -12.06 -0.36
C GLU A 117 -12.12 -11.76 -1.86
N VAL A 118 -12.25 -10.51 -2.28
CA VAL A 118 -12.00 -10.09 -3.67
C VAL A 118 -10.50 -10.16 -3.97
N LEU A 119 -9.66 -9.70 -3.03
CA LEU A 119 -8.21 -9.73 -3.17
C LEU A 119 -7.65 -11.16 -3.17
N LEU A 120 -8.29 -12.09 -2.47
CA LEU A 120 -7.87 -13.49 -2.38
C LEU A 120 -8.37 -14.35 -3.55
N ASP A 121 -9.33 -13.88 -4.33
CA ASP A 121 -9.83 -14.63 -5.50
C ASP A 121 -8.88 -14.48 -6.70
N VAL A 122 -7.92 -15.41 -6.79
CA VAL A 122 -6.91 -15.44 -7.87
C VAL A 122 -7.50 -15.45 -9.29
N ARG A 123 -8.76 -15.87 -9.47
CA ARG A 123 -9.43 -15.92 -10.78
C ARG A 123 -9.82 -14.53 -11.27
N ARG A 124 -9.89 -13.54 -10.37
CA ARG A 124 -10.19 -12.14 -10.70
C ARG A 124 -8.99 -11.37 -11.24
N TYR A 125 -7.80 -11.97 -11.17
CA TYR A 125 -6.58 -11.32 -11.64
C TYR A 125 -6.34 -11.59 -13.11
N GLU A 126 -6.22 -10.52 -13.89
CA GLU A 126 -5.79 -10.56 -15.28
C GLU A 126 -4.29 -10.34 -15.38
N ARG A 127 -3.60 -11.25 -16.08
CA ARG A 127 -2.18 -11.09 -16.37
C ARG A 127 -2.01 -10.24 -17.64
N ARG A 128 -1.57 -8.99 -17.47
CA ARG A 128 -1.33 -8.06 -18.60
C ARG A 128 0.16 -7.77 -18.74
N MET A 129 0.59 -7.51 -19.96
CA MET A 129 1.96 -7.08 -20.26
C MET A 129 2.07 -5.57 -20.04
N VAL A 130 3.10 -5.16 -19.30
CA VAL A 130 3.39 -3.76 -19.01
C VAL A 130 4.80 -3.44 -19.47
N GLU A 131 4.90 -2.35 -20.22
CA GLU A 131 6.16 -1.75 -20.62
C GLU A 131 6.45 -0.52 -19.74
N ARG A 132 7.63 -0.50 -19.10
CA ARG A 132 8.08 0.63 -18.30
C ARG A 132 9.58 0.81 -18.49
N ASN A 133 10.01 2.02 -18.84
CA ASN A 133 11.43 2.34 -19.11
C ASN A 133 12.09 1.38 -20.12
N GLY A 134 11.37 1.00 -21.18
CA GLY A 134 11.84 0.06 -22.20
C GLY A 134 11.91 -1.41 -21.77
N GLN A 135 11.50 -1.73 -20.53
CA GLN A 135 11.43 -3.11 -20.05
C GLN A 135 10.01 -3.64 -20.07
N ARG A 136 9.81 -4.75 -20.81
CA ARG A 136 8.54 -5.48 -20.87
C ARG A 136 8.51 -6.58 -19.81
N GLY A 137 7.36 -6.74 -19.17
CA GLY A 137 7.11 -7.85 -18.26
C GLY A 137 5.63 -7.96 -17.93
N PHE A 138 5.23 -9.11 -17.42
CA PHE A 138 3.84 -9.33 -17.01
C PHE A 138 3.63 -8.90 -15.56
N THR A 139 2.44 -8.35 -15.27
CA THR A 139 1.94 -8.17 -13.90
C THR A 139 0.47 -8.54 -13.84
N HIS A 140 -0.04 -8.71 -12.63
CA HIS A 140 -1.44 -9.05 -12.38
C HIS A 140 -2.22 -7.79 -12.03
N PHE A 141 -3.37 -7.64 -12.66
CA PHE A 141 -4.31 -6.55 -12.47
C PHE A 141 -5.61 -7.12 -11.91
N LEU A 142 -6.13 -6.45 -10.89
CA LEU A 142 -7.45 -6.66 -10.33
C LEU A 142 -8.23 -5.37 -10.55
N GLU A 143 -9.39 -5.48 -11.19
CA GLU A 143 -10.32 -4.37 -11.34
C GLU A 143 -11.52 -4.59 -10.42
N HIS A 144 -11.85 -3.57 -9.62
CA HIS A 144 -12.99 -3.62 -8.71
C HIS A 144 -13.57 -2.21 -8.54
N ASP A 145 -14.87 -2.05 -8.75
CA ASP A 145 -15.60 -0.78 -8.63
C ASP A 145 -14.92 0.40 -9.36
N GLY A 146 -14.48 0.15 -10.58
CA GLY A 146 -13.81 1.15 -11.43
C GLY A 146 -12.39 1.52 -11.00
N ARG A 147 -11.84 0.85 -9.97
CA ARG A 147 -10.45 1.01 -9.53
C ARG A 147 -9.60 -0.16 -9.99
N VAL A 148 -8.35 0.14 -10.35
CA VAL A 148 -7.38 -0.84 -10.81
C VAL A 148 -6.30 -1.02 -9.75
N VAL A 149 -6.29 -2.19 -9.11
CA VAL A 149 -5.22 -2.62 -8.21
C VAL A 149 -4.25 -3.49 -8.99
N TRP A 150 -2.97 -3.19 -8.88
CA TRP A 150 -1.94 -3.92 -9.59
C TRP A 150 -0.67 -4.02 -8.75
N GLY A 151 -0.05 -5.20 -8.79
CA GLY A 151 1.12 -5.48 -7.97
C GLY A 151 2.33 -4.67 -8.44
N GLN A 152 3.10 -4.14 -7.49
CA GLN A 152 4.47 -3.73 -7.77
C GLN A 152 5.27 -4.96 -8.23
N ARG A 153 5.94 -4.84 -9.38
CA ARG A 153 6.81 -5.91 -9.89
C ARG A 153 7.96 -6.10 -8.90
N ARG A 154 8.09 -7.29 -8.30
CA ARG A 154 9.29 -7.68 -7.56
C ARG A 154 10.50 -7.54 -8.49
N ALA A 155 11.60 -7.00 -7.99
CA ALA A 155 12.88 -7.18 -8.67
C ALA A 155 13.21 -8.68 -8.63
N CYS A 156 13.35 -9.31 -9.80
CA CYS A 156 13.88 -10.66 -9.92
C CYS A 156 15.36 -10.68 -9.55
#